data_AF-A0A9N9AZ67-F1
#
_entry.id   AF-A0A9N9AZ67-F1
#
_cell.length_a   1.000
_cell.length_b   1.000
_cell.length_c   1.000
_cell.angle_alpha   90.00
_cell.angle_beta   90.00
_cell.angle_gamma   90.00
#
_symmetry.space_group_name_H-M   'P 1'
#
loop_
_entity.id
_entity.type
_entity.pdbx_description
1 polymer ?
#
loop_
_entity_poly.entity_id
_entity_poly.type
_entity_poly.pdbx_seq_one_letter_code
_entity_poly.pdbx_strand_id
1 'polypeptide(L)'
;SLTDYSIIKIAKKCNKLQFLDIGFGEDITSKSFCEIARSYNGLKYLRISEYQNHITDSIVYDIARSHPNLQLIDIHFSSKFTDTVIYTLTDLCLNLRSLKLEYCDEINDIAIRKIAHCRYLEHLELYSIKAFAYYNKYGEDHPELKTIIDKMERILTHFKNYLNFADMYSQEEKEEIFSLATQKKTVLVNDLSPEVTSDSTLTNQPPKIIRRDSLSSRSSLSSLPTS
;
A
#
# COMPACT_ATOMS: atom_id res chain seq x y z
N SER A 1 -25.30 -0.07 -9.58
CA SER A 1 -24.33 -0.05 -8.47
C SER A 1 -23.34 -1.18 -8.65
N LEU A 2 -22.13 -1.04 -8.10
CA LEU A 2 -21.18 -2.13 -8.00
C LEU A 2 -21.67 -3.06 -6.86
N THR A 3 -22.06 -4.27 -7.21
CA THR A 3 -22.58 -5.28 -6.26
C THR A 3 -21.90 -6.62 -6.50
N ASP A 4 -22.05 -7.55 -5.55
CA ASP A 4 -21.60 -8.94 -5.73
C ASP A 4 -22.01 -9.53 -7.08
N TYR A 5 -23.25 -9.28 -7.52
CA TYR A 5 -23.75 -9.79 -8.79
C TYR A 5 -22.92 -9.33 -9.99
N SER A 6 -22.52 -8.06 -10.00
CA SER A 6 -21.73 -7.47 -11.08
C SER A 6 -20.30 -8.03 -11.10
N ILE A 7 -19.64 -8.12 -9.94
CA ILE A 7 -18.27 -8.64 -9.85
C ILE A 7 -18.24 -10.14 -10.20
N ILE A 8 -19.21 -10.92 -9.70
CA ILE A 8 -19.32 -12.35 -10.03
C ILE A 8 -19.49 -12.55 -11.54
N LYS A 9 -20.31 -11.72 -12.21
CA LYS A 9 -20.46 -11.80 -13.67
C LYS A 9 -19.16 -11.47 -14.40
N ILE A 10 -18.45 -10.42 -13.97
CA ILE A 10 -17.15 -10.04 -14.54
C ILE A 10 -16.15 -11.18 -14.38
N ALA A 11 -15.97 -11.70 -13.16
CA ALA A 11 -15.05 -12.80 -12.88
C ALA A 11 -15.35 -14.06 -13.71
N LYS A 12 -16.63 -14.40 -13.89
CA LYS A 12 -17.05 -15.58 -14.68
C LYS A 12 -16.96 -15.42 -16.19
N LYS A 13 -17.16 -14.21 -16.71
CA LYS A 13 -17.32 -13.98 -18.16
C LYS A 13 -16.10 -13.33 -18.82
N CYS A 14 -15.31 -12.56 -18.08
CA CYS A 14 -14.16 -11.83 -18.60
C CYS A 14 -12.89 -12.71 -18.48
N ASN A 15 -12.73 -13.65 -19.40
CA ASN A 15 -11.58 -14.58 -19.42
C ASN A 15 -10.22 -13.94 -19.79
N LYS A 16 -10.22 -12.68 -20.24
CA LYS A 16 -9.01 -11.89 -20.54
C LYS A 16 -8.75 -10.79 -19.52
N LEU A 17 -9.43 -10.82 -18.37
CA LEU A 17 -9.30 -9.79 -17.34
C LEU A 17 -7.90 -9.84 -16.72
N GLN A 18 -7.11 -8.81 -16.97
CA GLN A 18 -5.75 -8.67 -16.41
C GLN A 18 -5.67 -7.63 -15.30
N PHE A 19 -6.60 -6.68 -15.27
CA PHE A 19 -6.63 -5.55 -14.35
C PHE A 19 -8.01 -5.47 -13.73
N LEU A 20 -8.05 -5.47 -12.39
CA LEU A 20 -9.27 -5.31 -11.64
C LEU A 20 -9.01 -4.40 -10.45
N ASP A 21 -9.74 -3.30 -10.40
CA ASP A 21 -9.74 -2.35 -9.30
C ASP A 21 -11.16 -2.27 -8.76
N ILE A 22 -11.31 -2.64 -7.50
CA ILE A 22 -12.59 -2.64 -6.79
C ILE A 22 -12.36 -1.87 -5.48
N GLY A 23 -13.10 -0.79 -5.29
CA GLY A 23 -13.04 0.01 -4.07
C GLY A 23 -14.37 0.68 -3.77
N PHE A 24 -14.62 0.98 -2.48
CA PHE A 24 -15.76 1.78 -2.01
C PHE A 24 -17.15 1.22 -2.38
N GLY A 25 -17.29 -0.11 -2.45
CA GLY A 25 -18.55 -0.77 -2.79
C GLY A 25 -19.33 -1.20 -1.55
N GLU A 26 -20.42 -0.53 -1.21
CA GLU A 26 -21.20 -0.87 -0.01
C GLU A 26 -21.85 -2.27 -0.08
N ASP A 27 -22.14 -2.76 -1.29
CA ASP A 27 -22.85 -4.03 -1.56
C ASP A 27 -21.93 -5.17 -2.04
N ILE A 28 -20.65 -5.15 -1.64
CA ILE A 28 -19.65 -6.15 -2.03
C ILE A 28 -19.17 -6.90 -0.79
N THR A 29 -19.24 -8.23 -0.87
CA THR A 29 -18.88 -9.11 0.23
C THR A 29 -17.79 -10.10 -0.18
N SER A 30 -17.44 -11.01 0.74
CA SER A 30 -16.51 -12.11 0.47
C SER A 30 -16.92 -12.97 -0.73
N LYS A 31 -18.20 -12.98 -1.12
CA LYS A 31 -18.68 -13.71 -2.30
C LYS A 31 -17.98 -13.25 -3.58
N SER A 32 -17.81 -11.93 -3.75
CA SER A 32 -17.10 -11.36 -4.89
C SER A 32 -15.65 -11.85 -4.94
N PHE A 33 -14.94 -11.75 -3.83
CA PHE A 33 -13.51 -12.11 -3.77
C PHE A 33 -13.29 -13.62 -3.90
N CYS A 34 -14.18 -14.43 -3.33
CA CYS A 34 -14.17 -15.88 -3.55
C CYS A 34 -14.43 -16.24 -5.03
N GLU A 35 -15.25 -15.48 -5.75
CA GLU A 35 -15.45 -15.72 -7.18
C GLU A 35 -14.25 -15.26 -8.02
N ILE A 36 -13.64 -14.12 -7.68
CA ILE A 36 -12.37 -13.70 -8.27
C ILE A 36 -11.33 -14.81 -8.07
N ALA A 37 -11.21 -15.35 -6.86
CA ALA A 37 -10.30 -16.43 -6.52
C ALA A 37 -10.57 -17.74 -7.30
N ARG A 38 -11.82 -17.99 -7.71
CA ARG A 38 -12.18 -19.15 -8.55
C ARG A 38 -12.01 -18.91 -10.04
N SER A 39 -11.85 -17.66 -10.45
CA SER A 39 -11.58 -17.31 -11.85
C SER A 39 -10.13 -17.64 -12.22
N TYR A 40 -9.89 -17.94 -13.50
CA TYR A 40 -8.57 -18.20 -14.08
C TYR A 40 -8.36 -17.33 -15.31
N ASN A 41 -8.59 -16.02 -15.15
CA ASN A 41 -8.53 -15.02 -16.22
C ASN A 41 -7.13 -14.43 -16.42
N GLY A 42 -6.15 -14.86 -15.63
CA GLY A 42 -4.77 -14.37 -15.72
C GLY A 42 -4.61 -12.95 -15.20
N LEU A 43 -5.35 -12.57 -14.14
CA LEU A 43 -5.14 -11.31 -13.42
C LEU A 43 -3.66 -11.08 -13.12
N LYS A 44 -3.22 -9.87 -13.44
CA LYS A 44 -1.89 -9.33 -13.17
C LYS A 44 -1.94 -8.19 -12.16
N TYR A 45 -3.05 -7.47 -12.08
CA TYR A 45 -3.22 -6.30 -11.22
C TYR A 45 -4.55 -6.41 -10.49
N LEU A 46 -4.48 -6.40 -9.16
CA LEU A 46 -5.64 -6.46 -8.29
C LEU A 46 -5.54 -5.38 -7.21
N ARG A 47 -6.49 -4.45 -7.22
CA ARG A 47 -6.72 -3.51 -6.12
C ARG A 47 -8.06 -3.81 -5.45
N ILE A 48 -8.04 -3.89 -4.12
CA ILE A 48 -9.20 -4.13 -3.26
C ILE A 48 -9.15 -3.13 -2.10
N SER A 49 -10.04 -2.13 -2.09
CA SER A 49 -10.04 -1.05 -1.10
C SER A 49 -11.36 -0.94 -0.32
N GLU A 50 -11.29 -0.68 0.99
CA GLU A 50 -12.45 -0.39 1.86
C GLU A 50 -13.42 -1.56 2.12
N TYR A 51 -12.96 -2.81 1.98
CA TYR A 51 -13.78 -4.00 2.26
C TYR A 51 -13.39 -4.66 3.58
N GLN A 52 -13.35 -3.86 4.64
CA GLN A 52 -12.94 -4.28 5.97
C GLN A 52 -13.74 -5.52 6.39
N ASN A 53 -13.06 -6.62 6.74
CA ASN A 53 -13.62 -7.93 7.12
C ASN A 53 -14.15 -8.84 5.99
N HIS A 54 -14.17 -8.41 4.74
CA HIS A 54 -14.67 -9.26 3.63
C HIS A 54 -13.56 -10.02 2.90
N ILE A 55 -12.30 -9.64 3.11
CA ILE A 55 -11.12 -10.33 2.62
C ILE A 55 -10.31 -10.93 3.77
N THR A 56 -9.80 -12.14 3.59
CA THR A 56 -9.05 -12.90 4.60
C THR A 56 -7.82 -13.56 3.97
N ASP A 57 -6.88 -14.03 4.79
CA ASP A 57 -5.67 -14.74 4.35
C ASP A 57 -5.99 -15.92 3.42
N SER A 58 -7.06 -16.66 3.74
CA SER A 58 -7.54 -17.79 2.92
C SER A 58 -8.00 -17.34 1.52
N ILE A 59 -8.70 -16.20 1.43
CA ILE A 59 -9.11 -15.64 0.14
C ILE A 59 -7.89 -15.18 -0.65
N VAL A 60 -6.91 -14.52 -0.01
CA VAL A 60 -5.67 -14.10 -0.67
C VAL A 60 -4.88 -15.31 -1.15
N TYR A 61 -4.85 -16.40 -0.38
CA TYR A 61 -4.26 -17.68 -0.78
C TYR A 61 -4.90 -18.26 -2.04
N ASP A 62 -6.23 -18.35 -2.08
CA ASP A 62 -6.92 -18.84 -3.26
C ASP A 62 -6.71 -17.92 -4.47
N ILE A 63 -6.68 -16.59 -4.28
CA ILE A 63 -6.36 -15.62 -5.34
C ILE A 63 -4.95 -15.85 -5.89
N ALA A 64 -3.94 -15.94 -5.02
CA ALA A 64 -2.55 -16.14 -5.40
C ALA A 64 -2.35 -17.47 -6.14
N ARG A 65 -3.00 -18.54 -5.67
CA ARG A 65 -2.96 -19.85 -6.32
C ARG A 65 -3.57 -19.83 -7.73
N SER A 66 -4.69 -19.13 -7.91
CA SER A 66 -5.37 -19.06 -9.21
C SER A 66 -4.73 -18.06 -10.18
N HIS A 67 -3.98 -17.09 -9.65
CA HIS A 67 -3.33 -16.02 -10.42
C HIS A 67 -1.83 -15.90 -10.07
N PRO A 68 -1.01 -16.94 -10.33
CA PRO A 68 0.41 -16.94 -9.94
C PRO A 68 1.26 -15.89 -10.69
N ASN A 69 0.71 -15.30 -11.75
CA ASN A 69 1.35 -14.23 -12.52
C ASN A 69 0.97 -12.82 -12.04
N LEU A 70 0.38 -12.68 -10.86
CA LEU A 70 0.14 -11.38 -10.24
C LEU A 70 1.43 -10.58 -10.15
N GLN A 71 1.34 -9.33 -10.61
CA GLN A 71 2.41 -8.34 -10.62
C GLN A 71 2.13 -7.20 -9.65
N LEU A 72 0.86 -6.88 -9.41
CA LEU A 72 0.44 -5.88 -8.44
C LEU A 72 -0.68 -6.42 -7.58
N ILE A 73 -0.49 -6.30 -6.27
CA ILE A 73 -1.57 -6.48 -5.31
C ILE A 73 -1.59 -5.29 -4.35
N ASP A 74 -2.77 -4.71 -4.22
CA ASP A 74 -3.01 -3.50 -3.45
C ASP A 74 -4.27 -3.70 -2.59
N ILE A 75 -4.08 -3.94 -1.30
CA ILE A 75 -5.18 -4.23 -0.37
C ILE A 75 -5.13 -3.25 0.80
N HIS A 76 -6.18 -2.44 0.91
CA HIS A 76 -6.32 -1.43 1.94
C HIS A 76 -7.33 -1.86 3.02
N PHE A 77 -7.08 -1.43 4.26
CA PHE A 77 -7.99 -1.56 5.41
C PHE A 77 -8.38 -3.00 5.76
N SER A 78 -7.42 -3.93 5.73
CA SER A 78 -7.63 -5.32 6.16
C SER A 78 -6.98 -5.60 7.51
N SER A 79 -7.72 -5.38 8.60
CA SER A 79 -7.25 -5.58 9.98
C SER A 79 -7.03 -7.05 10.37
N LYS A 80 -7.39 -8.00 9.49
CA LYS A 80 -7.32 -9.44 9.77
C LYS A 80 -6.13 -10.16 9.13
N PHE A 81 -5.30 -9.44 8.39
CA PHE A 81 -4.17 -10.06 7.71
C PHE A 81 -3.04 -10.40 8.66
N THR A 82 -2.61 -11.66 8.61
CA THR A 82 -1.46 -12.16 9.35
C THR A 82 -0.26 -12.34 8.41
N ASP A 83 0.88 -12.75 8.98
CA ASP A 83 2.07 -13.19 8.24
C ASP A 83 1.76 -14.14 7.06
N THR A 84 0.70 -14.93 7.16
CA THR A 84 0.27 -15.89 6.13
C THR A 84 0.06 -15.23 4.78
N VAL A 85 -0.46 -14.00 4.75
CA VAL A 85 -0.64 -13.24 3.49
C VAL A 85 0.69 -12.96 2.83
N ILE A 86 1.72 -12.56 3.60
CA ILE A 86 3.04 -12.30 3.06
C ILE A 86 3.66 -13.59 2.52
N TYR A 87 3.67 -14.66 3.30
CA TYR A 87 4.23 -15.94 2.86
C TYR A 87 3.54 -16.43 1.59
N THR A 88 2.21 -16.42 1.57
CA THR A 88 1.41 -16.76 0.39
C THR A 88 1.82 -15.96 -0.85
N LEU A 89 1.86 -14.63 -0.76
CA LEU A 89 2.16 -13.80 -1.91
C LEU A 89 3.61 -13.98 -2.38
N THR A 90 4.55 -14.05 -1.45
CA THR A 90 5.98 -14.22 -1.76
C THR A 90 6.32 -15.59 -2.33
N ASP A 91 5.60 -16.65 -1.93
CA ASP A 91 5.86 -18.03 -2.38
C ASP A 91 5.08 -18.40 -3.65
N LEU A 92 3.90 -17.81 -3.89
CA LEU A 92 3.03 -18.15 -5.03
C LEU A 92 3.07 -17.12 -6.17
N CYS A 93 3.23 -15.83 -5.87
CA CYS A 93 3.22 -14.75 -6.87
C CYS A 93 4.66 -14.31 -7.20
N LEU A 94 5.41 -15.18 -7.87
CA LEU A 94 6.85 -14.98 -8.12
C LEU A 94 7.19 -13.78 -9.02
N ASN A 95 6.19 -13.25 -9.74
CA ASN A 95 6.32 -12.09 -10.64
C ASN A 95 5.86 -10.78 -10.00
N LEU A 96 5.71 -10.74 -8.67
CA LEU A 96 5.22 -9.55 -7.95
C LEU A 96 6.21 -8.39 -8.12
N ARG A 97 5.68 -7.26 -8.60
CA ARG A 97 6.37 -5.98 -8.81
C ARG A 97 5.92 -4.90 -7.85
N SER A 98 4.66 -4.94 -7.42
CA SER A 98 4.11 -3.99 -6.47
C SER A 98 3.30 -4.69 -5.40
N LEU A 99 3.65 -4.43 -4.14
CA LEU A 99 2.93 -4.90 -2.97
C LEU A 99 2.56 -3.70 -2.11
N LYS A 100 1.26 -3.47 -1.95
CA LYS A 100 0.72 -2.44 -1.08
C LYS A 100 -0.23 -3.06 -0.07
N LEU A 101 0.09 -2.89 1.21
CA LEU A 101 -0.70 -3.39 2.32
C LEU A 101 -0.86 -2.28 3.35
N GLU A 102 -2.10 -1.97 3.69
CA GLU A 102 -2.41 -0.96 4.71
C GLU A 102 -3.25 -1.56 5.84
N TYR A 103 -2.94 -1.13 7.08
CA TYR A 103 -3.64 -1.54 8.31
C TYR A 103 -3.51 -3.05 8.62
N CYS A 104 -2.35 -3.64 8.33
CA CYS A 104 -2.06 -5.05 8.57
C CYS A 104 -1.28 -5.26 9.88
N ASP A 105 -1.98 -5.01 10.98
CA ASP A 105 -1.43 -4.91 12.33
C ASP A 105 -0.87 -6.21 12.95
N GLU A 106 -1.14 -7.36 12.32
CA GLU A 106 -0.74 -8.69 12.78
C GLU A 106 0.41 -9.30 11.95
N ILE A 107 1.01 -8.51 11.04
CA ILE A 107 2.19 -8.91 10.27
C ILE A 107 3.47 -8.53 11.04
N ASN A 108 4.37 -9.49 11.24
CA ASN A 108 5.63 -9.28 11.96
C ASN A 108 6.85 -9.10 11.04
N ASP A 109 7.99 -8.74 11.65
CA ASP A 109 9.25 -8.46 10.96
C ASP A 109 9.83 -9.68 10.23
N ILE A 110 9.56 -10.90 10.70
CA ILE A 110 10.01 -12.14 10.05
C ILE A 110 9.31 -12.29 8.70
N ALA A 111 8.00 -12.11 8.67
CA ALA A 111 7.22 -12.16 7.45
C ALA A 111 7.66 -11.07 6.47
N ILE A 112 7.84 -9.82 6.93
CA ILE A 112 8.30 -8.73 6.06
C ILE A 112 9.68 -9.01 5.45
N ARG A 113 10.61 -9.64 6.18
CA ARG A 113 11.92 -10.03 5.59
C ARG A 113 11.79 -11.00 4.41
N LYS A 114 10.73 -11.80 4.37
CA LYS A 114 10.46 -12.68 3.22
C LYS A 114 10.24 -11.88 1.93
N ILE A 115 9.65 -10.68 2.01
CA ILE A 115 9.42 -9.79 0.87
C ILE A 115 10.72 -9.40 0.17
N ALA A 116 11.83 -9.30 0.90
CA ALA A 116 13.15 -9.04 0.31
C ALA A 116 13.56 -10.10 -0.73
N HIS A 117 13.00 -11.32 -0.64
CA HIS A 117 13.27 -12.40 -1.57
C HIS A 117 12.48 -12.28 -2.89
N CYS A 118 11.52 -11.35 -3.00
CA CYS A 118 10.81 -11.08 -4.23
C CYS A 118 11.74 -10.40 -5.25
N ARG A 119 12.20 -11.16 -6.25
CA ARG A 119 13.23 -10.74 -7.20
C ARG A 119 12.82 -9.57 -8.10
N TYR A 120 11.53 -9.42 -8.38
CA TYR A 120 11.02 -8.41 -9.31
C TYR A 120 10.28 -7.27 -8.61
N LEU A 121 10.32 -7.20 -7.28
CA LEU A 121 9.60 -6.20 -6.52
C LEU A 121 10.25 -4.83 -6.74
N GLU A 122 9.47 -3.90 -7.29
CA GLU A 122 9.86 -2.53 -7.62
C GLU A 122 9.24 -1.53 -6.63
N HIS A 123 8.06 -1.83 -6.10
CA HIS A 123 7.28 -0.96 -5.23
C HIS A 123 6.76 -1.70 -4.00
N LEU A 124 7.10 -1.20 -2.81
CA LEU A 124 6.61 -1.72 -1.53
C LEU A 124 6.03 -0.58 -0.69
N GLU A 125 4.74 -0.65 -0.37
CA GLU A 125 4.09 0.27 0.56
C GLU A 125 3.46 -0.52 1.70
N LEU A 126 3.91 -0.25 2.92
CA LEU A 126 3.38 -0.81 4.16
C LEU A 126 2.91 0.36 5.03
N TYR A 127 1.61 0.55 5.18
CA TYR A 127 1.04 1.66 5.96
C TYR A 127 0.26 1.16 7.17
N SER A 128 0.31 1.92 8.27
CA SER A 128 -0.29 1.57 9.56
C SER A 128 0.16 0.22 10.12
N ILE A 129 1.38 0.21 10.67
CA ILE A 129 1.87 -0.82 11.59
C ILE A 129 1.80 -0.24 13.01
N LYS A 130 0.61 -0.09 13.61
CA LYS A 130 0.35 0.43 14.99
C LYS A 130 1.07 1.72 15.50
N ALA A 131 2.13 2.24 14.88
CA ALA A 131 3.09 3.18 15.47
C ALA A 131 2.46 4.51 15.88
N PHE A 132 1.73 5.14 14.95
CA PHE A 132 1.12 6.45 15.16
C PHE A 132 0.00 6.42 16.21
N ALA A 133 -0.78 5.35 16.26
CA ALA A 133 -1.83 5.17 17.26
C ALA A 133 -1.25 4.98 18.66
N TYR A 134 -0.13 4.25 18.78
CA TYR A 134 0.59 4.08 20.04
C TYR A 134 1.29 5.35 20.49
N TYR A 135 1.90 6.08 19.56
CA TYR A 135 2.56 7.36 19.83
C TYR A 135 1.60 8.36 20.49
N ASN A 136 0.47 8.65 19.83
CA ASN A 136 -0.54 9.60 20.32
C ASN A 136 -1.14 9.20 21.66
N LYS A 137 -1.11 7.91 22.00
CA LYS A 137 -1.73 7.36 23.20
C LYS A 137 -0.76 7.24 24.38
N TYR A 138 0.52 6.97 24.13
CA TYR A 138 1.46 6.54 25.17
C TYR A 138 2.79 7.31 25.21
N GLY A 139 3.10 8.15 24.22
CA GLY A 139 4.35 8.92 24.17
C GLY A 139 5.58 8.10 23.75
N GLU A 140 6.70 8.80 23.54
CA GLU A 140 7.91 8.26 22.89
C GLU A 140 8.64 7.16 23.68
N ASP A 141 8.58 7.23 25.01
CA ASP A 141 9.29 6.28 25.90
C ASP A 141 8.54 4.96 26.11
N HIS A 142 7.37 4.79 25.49
CA HIS A 142 6.56 3.60 25.71
C HIS A 142 7.21 2.34 25.11
N PRO A 143 7.32 1.22 25.86
CA PRO A 143 7.98 -0.01 25.39
C PRO A 143 7.43 -0.57 24.08
N GLU A 144 6.12 -0.45 23.85
CA GLU A 144 5.49 -0.91 22.62
C GLU A 144 5.85 -0.04 21.41
N LEU A 145 5.98 1.28 21.58
CA LEU A 145 6.41 2.17 20.51
C LEU A 145 7.88 1.90 20.13
N LYS A 146 8.75 1.76 21.14
CA LYS A 146 10.15 1.35 20.93
C LYS A 146 10.24 0.05 20.15
N THR A 147 9.42 -0.93 20.52
CA THR A 147 9.33 -2.22 19.80
C THR A 147 8.96 -2.04 18.33
N ILE A 148 8.08 -1.10 17.98
CA ILE A 148 7.68 -0.82 16.60
C ILE A 148 8.83 -0.16 15.81
N ILE A 149 9.52 0.81 16.41
CA ILE A 149 10.70 1.46 15.79
C ILE A 149 11.82 0.44 15.55
N ASP A 150 12.15 -0.37 16.57
CA ASP A 150 13.18 -1.41 16.46
C ASP A 150 12.84 -2.44 15.36
N LYS A 151 11.57 -2.80 15.21
CA LYS A 151 11.10 -3.65 14.09
C LYS A 151 11.34 -3.00 12.74
N MET A 152 11.02 -1.71 12.59
CA MET A 152 11.27 -0.98 11.34
C MET A 152 12.76 -0.91 11.00
N GLU A 153 13.62 -0.62 11.98
CA GLU A 153 15.08 -0.58 11.75
C GLU A 153 15.65 -1.94 11.33
N ARG A 154 15.17 -3.03 11.95
CA ARG A 154 15.58 -4.39 11.57
C ARG A 154 15.16 -4.74 10.14
N ILE A 155 13.96 -4.33 9.72
CA ILE A 155 13.48 -4.50 8.35
C ILE A 155 14.37 -3.72 7.38
N LEU A 156 14.60 -2.42 7.63
CA LEU A 156 15.44 -1.57 6.78
C LEU A 156 16.87 -2.11 6.67
N THR A 157 17.44 -2.57 7.78
CA THR A 157 18.77 -3.19 7.82
C THR A 157 18.83 -4.48 7.02
N HIS A 158 17.76 -5.29 7.06
CA HIS A 158 17.69 -6.50 6.24
C HIS A 158 17.69 -6.17 4.74
N PHE A 159 16.88 -5.19 4.32
CA PHE A 159 16.84 -4.75 2.93
C PHE A 159 18.18 -4.18 2.45
N LYS A 160 18.90 -3.42 3.29
CA LYS A 160 20.27 -2.93 2.98
C LYS A 160 21.24 -4.04 2.59
N ASN A 161 21.10 -5.19 3.23
CA ASN A 161 22.02 -6.31 3.08
C ASN A 161 21.55 -7.34 2.04
N TYR A 162 20.42 -7.12 1.37
CA TYR A 162 19.87 -8.07 0.41
C TYR A 162 20.39 -7.80 -1.01
N LEU A 163 20.92 -8.83 -1.68
CA LEU A 163 21.64 -8.75 -2.97
C LEU A 163 20.88 -7.98 -4.05
N ASN A 164 19.58 -8.24 -4.23
CA ASN A 164 18.80 -7.53 -5.24
C ASN A 164 18.69 -6.02 -4.96
N PHE A 165 18.66 -5.61 -3.69
CA PHE A 165 18.63 -4.20 -3.33
C PHE A 165 19.98 -3.53 -3.65
N ALA A 166 21.09 -4.24 -3.44
CA ALA A 166 22.43 -3.79 -3.81
C ALA A 166 22.61 -3.62 -5.33
N ASP A 167 22.01 -4.50 -6.14
CA ASP A 167 22.21 -4.53 -7.59
C ASP A 167 21.16 -3.75 -8.40
N MET A 168 19.92 -3.62 -7.91
CA MET A 168 18.81 -2.99 -8.65
C MET A 168 18.70 -1.47 -8.47
N TYR A 169 19.28 -0.91 -7.40
CA TYR A 169 19.16 0.51 -7.08
C TYR A 169 20.54 1.19 -7.09
N SER A 170 20.63 2.35 -7.72
CA SER A 170 21.80 3.23 -7.64
C SER A 170 22.05 3.68 -6.20
N GLN A 171 23.27 4.15 -5.89
CA GLN A 171 23.55 4.66 -4.54
C GLN A 171 22.65 5.83 -4.15
N GLU A 172 22.33 6.71 -5.10
CA GLU A 172 21.38 7.82 -4.91
C GLU A 172 19.97 7.33 -4.55
N GLU A 173 19.42 6.36 -5.29
CA GLU A 173 18.10 5.79 -4.99
C GLU A 173 18.06 5.08 -3.63
N LYS A 174 19.16 4.40 -3.26
CA LYS A 174 19.29 3.78 -1.93
C LYS A 174 19.30 4.85 -0.85
N GLU A 175 20.10 5.90 -1.01
CA GLU A 175 20.16 7.02 -0.08
C GLU A 175 18.81 7.75 0.01
N GLU A 176 18.09 7.90 -1.09
CA GLU A 176 16.74 8.49 -1.11
C GLU A 176 15.73 7.60 -0.37
N ILE A 177 15.66 6.30 -0.67
CA ILE A 177 14.77 5.35 0.00
C ILE A 177 15.04 5.31 1.52
N PHE A 178 16.32 5.27 1.91
CA PHE A 178 16.68 5.27 3.33
C PHE A 178 16.54 6.64 3.98
N SER A 179 16.74 7.74 3.25
CA SER A 179 16.50 9.08 3.79
C SER A 179 15.01 9.35 3.94
N LEU A 180 14.13 8.80 3.10
CA LEU A 180 12.67 8.83 3.26
C LEU A 180 12.20 7.97 4.43
N ALA A 181 12.81 6.79 4.64
CA ALA A 181 12.54 5.96 5.80
C ALA A 181 13.03 6.61 7.10
N THR A 182 14.20 7.27 7.04
CA THR A 182 14.76 8.06 8.14
C THR A 182 14.00 9.36 8.34
N GLN A 183 13.49 10.01 7.27
CA GLN A 183 12.63 11.19 7.35
C GLN A 183 11.28 10.84 7.93
N LYS A 184 10.70 9.67 7.62
CA LYS A 184 9.50 9.19 8.34
C LYS A 184 9.80 8.98 9.82
N LYS A 185 10.96 8.41 10.17
CA LYS A 185 11.45 8.36 11.55
C LYS A 185 11.63 9.76 12.14
N THR A 186 12.11 10.72 11.37
CA THR A 186 12.30 12.12 11.79
C THR A 186 10.99 12.89 11.84
N VAL A 187 9.97 12.61 11.02
CA VAL A 187 8.62 13.21 11.05
C VAL A 187 7.85 12.66 12.25
N LEU A 188 7.99 11.37 12.53
CA LEU A 188 7.60 10.75 13.81
C LEU A 188 8.23 11.45 15.02
N VAL A 189 9.40 12.09 14.85
CA VAL A 189 10.18 12.78 15.89
C VAL A 189 10.06 14.32 15.85
N ASN A 190 9.69 14.94 14.73
CA ASN A 190 9.77 16.39 14.50
C ASN A 190 8.42 17.10 14.52
N ASP A 191 7.28 16.39 14.38
CA ASP A 191 5.95 16.94 14.72
C ASP A 191 5.80 17.24 16.24
N LEU A 192 6.92 17.22 16.98
CA LEU A 192 7.08 17.37 18.41
C LEU A 192 7.83 18.62 18.85
N SER A 193 7.99 19.62 17.99
CA SER A 193 8.45 20.93 18.49
C SER A 193 7.27 21.64 19.17
N PRO A 194 7.33 22.00 20.46
CA PRO A 194 6.30 22.82 21.07
C PRO A 194 6.51 24.26 20.59
N GLU A 195 5.76 24.71 19.59
CA GLU A 195 5.60 26.15 19.40
C GLU A 195 4.74 26.71 20.54
N VAL A 196 5.41 27.06 21.63
CA VAL A 196 4.92 28.10 22.53
C VAL A 196 5.37 29.43 21.96
N THR A 197 4.51 30.09 21.20
CA THR A 197 4.33 31.54 21.29
C THR A 197 2.88 31.92 20.97
N SER A 198 2.28 32.56 21.96
CA SER A 198 1.12 33.44 21.96
C SER A 198 0.63 34.02 20.62
N ASP A 199 -0.70 33.98 20.50
CA ASP A 199 -1.61 35.02 19.99
C ASP A 199 -2.04 35.05 18.51
N SER A 200 -3.36 35.13 18.38
CA SER A 200 -4.19 35.66 17.29
C SER A 200 -4.02 35.17 15.83
N THR A 201 -5.09 34.53 15.35
CA THR A 201 -5.65 34.59 13.97
C THR A 201 -4.74 34.45 12.74
N LEU A 202 -4.92 33.38 11.94
CA LEU A 202 -5.36 33.43 10.52
C LEU A 202 -5.12 32.10 9.77
N THR A 203 -6.23 31.59 9.20
CA THR A 203 -6.37 30.85 7.93
C THR A 203 -5.65 29.51 7.73
N ASN A 204 -6.42 28.43 7.94
CA ASN A 204 -6.26 27.16 7.26
C ASN A 204 -6.32 27.33 5.72
N GLN A 205 -5.22 27.08 5.03
CA GLN A 205 -5.26 26.57 3.65
C GLN A 205 -4.30 25.38 3.51
N PRO A 206 -4.69 24.31 2.81
CA PRO A 206 -3.81 23.19 2.52
C PRO A 206 -2.70 23.59 1.53
N PRO A 207 -1.51 22.96 1.59
CA PRO A 207 -0.39 23.27 0.72
C PRO A 207 -0.71 22.98 -0.77
N LYS A 208 -0.36 23.93 -1.64
CA LYS A 208 -0.50 23.83 -3.10
C LYS A 208 0.55 22.87 -3.68
N ILE A 209 0.09 21.92 -4.49
CA ILE A 209 0.93 21.05 -5.33
C ILE A 209 1.43 21.84 -6.55
N ILE A 210 2.75 21.99 -6.69
CA ILE A 210 3.39 22.58 -7.87
C ILE A 210 3.74 21.46 -8.84
N ARG A 211 3.10 21.44 -10.02
CA ARG A 211 3.53 20.61 -11.16
C ARG A 211 4.57 21.39 -11.96
N ARG A 212 5.73 20.77 -12.25
CA ARG A 212 6.65 21.30 -13.27
C ARG A 212 6.15 20.87 -14.64
N ASP A 213 5.86 21.87 -15.45
CA ASP A 213 5.31 21.78 -16.79
C ASP A 213 6.29 21.15 -17.79
N SER A 214 5.74 20.37 -18.71
CA SER A 214 6.10 20.51 -20.12
C SER A 214 4.94 20.03 -20.99
N LEU A 215 4.26 20.96 -21.65
CA LEU A 215 4.10 20.97 -23.10
C LEU A 215 3.30 22.23 -23.49
N SER A 216 4.03 23.15 -24.09
CA SER A 216 3.49 24.26 -24.85
C SER A 216 2.49 23.76 -25.90
N SER A 217 1.28 24.27 -25.84
CA SER A 217 0.61 25.03 -26.90
C SER A 217 -0.89 24.74 -26.93
N ARG A 218 -1.69 25.72 -26.51
CA ARG A 218 -2.88 26.14 -27.25
C ARG A 218 -3.30 27.53 -26.81
N SER A 219 -3.14 28.42 -27.78
CA SER A 219 -3.65 29.77 -27.87
C SER A 219 -5.18 29.81 -27.75
N SER A 220 -5.63 30.87 -27.06
CA SER A 220 -6.84 31.65 -27.33
C SER A 220 -8.19 31.12 -26.83
N LEU A 221 -8.58 31.67 -25.67
CA LEU A 221 -9.95 32.11 -25.40
C LEU A 221 -10.29 33.35 -26.25
N SER A 222 -11.49 33.38 -26.82
CA SER A 222 -12.27 34.60 -27.02
C SER A 222 -13.73 34.23 -26.79
N SER A 223 -14.23 34.49 -25.57
CA SER A 223 -15.23 35.52 -25.28
C SER A 223 -16.65 35.22 -25.81
N LEU A 224 -17.53 34.91 -24.85
CA LEU A 224 -18.97 35.25 -24.70
C LEU A 224 -19.45 36.47 -25.55
N PRO A 225 -20.78 36.71 -25.78
CA PRO A 225 -21.89 36.38 -24.86
C PRO A 225 -23.27 36.04 -25.48
N THR A 226 -24.18 35.63 -24.58
CA THR A 226 -25.64 35.90 -24.50
C THR A 226 -26.54 35.83 -25.74
N SER A 227 -27.52 34.91 -25.69
CA SER A 227 -28.95 35.23 -25.52
C SER A 227 -29.73 33.93 -25.33
#